data_AF-A0A4U2YS79-F1
#
_entry.id   AF-A0A4U2YS79-F1
#
_cell.length_a   1.000
_cell.length_b   1.000
_cell.length_c   1.000
_cell.angle_alpha   90.00
_cell.angle_beta   90.00
_cell.angle_gamma   90.00
#
_symmetry.space_group_name_H-M   'P 1'
#
loop_
_entity.id
_entity.type
_entity.pdbx_description
1 polymer ?
#
loop_
_entity_poly.entity_id
_entity_poly.type
_entity_poly.pdbx_seq_one_letter_code
_entity_poly.pdbx_strand_id
1 'polypeptide(L)'
;MWAQTHCCLDAYYGDALPDSLDHLTANGLVAKEDDPTGEPEAFFFVQWFGIPDDAGGYWWSPRASPSGQDMFGMACLKPVDLGGGWWMCGM
;
A
#
# COMPACT_ATOMS: atom_id res chain seq x y z
N MET A 1 -18.78 8.63 24.35
CA MET A 1 -17.37 9.04 24.29
C MET A 1 -16.57 7.82 24.70
N TRP A 2 -16.11 7.01 23.74
CA TRP A 2 -15.43 5.74 24.01
C TRP A 2 -14.02 5.79 23.43
N ALA A 3 -13.09 5.30 24.24
CA ALA A 3 -11.66 5.51 24.15
C ALA A 3 -11.01 4.80 22.96
N GLN A 4 -10.23 5.56 22.20
CA GLN A 4 -9.19 5.06 21.29
C GLN A 4 -7.96 4.73 22.12
N THR A 5 -7.68 3.45 22.31
CA THR A 5 -6.42 3.03 22.92
C THR A 5 -5.94 1.74 22.25
N HIS A 6 -4.83 1.84 21.49
CA HIS A 6 -3.98 0.76 20.92
C HIS A 6 -4.23 0.23 19.48
N CYS A 7 -4.97 0.89 18.58
CA CYS A 7 -5.31 0.30 17.26
C CYS A 7 -4.50 0.82 16.04
N CYS A 8 -3.69 1.88 16.17
CA CYS A 8 -3.37 2.74 15.02
C CYS A 8 -1.99 2.56 14.36
N LEU A 9 -1.20 1.53 14.72
CA LEU A 9 0.06 1.23 14.00
C LEU A 9 -0.16 0.17 12.91
N ASP A 10 -0.91 -0.89 13.20
CA ASP A 10 -1.24 -1.91 12.19
C ASP A 10 -2.15 -1.32 11.10
N ALA A 11 -3.10 -0.45 11.47
CA ALA A 11 -3.96 0.22 10.50
C ALA A 11 -3.20 1.06 9.45
N TYR A 12 -1.98 1.52 9.77
CA TYR A 12 -1.17 2.29 8.84
C TYR A 12 -0.49 1.39 7.80
N TYR A 13 0.03 0.24 8.21
CA TYR A 13 0.71 -0.71 7.32
C TYR A 13 -0.24 -1.69 6.61
N GLY A 14 -1.51 -1.72 7.04
CA GLY A 14 -2.58 -2.45 6.39
C GLY A 14 -3.05 -3.68 7.15
N ASP A 15 -3.85 -4.49 6.46
CA ASP A 15 -4.42 -5.72 7.01
C ASP A 15 -3.47 -6.90 6.79
N ALA A 16 -3.47 -7.85 7.74
CA ALA A 16 -2.70 -9.08 7.59
C ALA A 16 -3.23 -9.95 6.43
N LEU A 17 -2.30 -10.42 5.60
CA LEU A 17 -2.59 -11.43 4.60
C LEU A 17 -2.77 -12.81 5.26
N PRO A 18 -3.55 -13.72 4.66
CA PRO A 18 -3.54 -15.12 5.06
C PRO A 18 -2.12 -15.69 4.98
N ASP A 19 -1.78 -16.64 5.86
CA ASP A 19 -0.45 -17.28 5.91
C ASP A 19 0.04 -17.82 4.56
N SER A 20 -0.86 -18.21 3.65
CA SER A 20 -0.47 -18.69 2.32
C SER A 20 -0.06 -17.58 1.35
N LEU A 21 -0.25 -16.31 1.72
CA LEU A 21 -0.03 -15.12 0.89
C LEU A 21 0.90 -14.10 1.56
N ASP A 22 1.32 -14.32 2.81
CA ASP A 22 2.19 -13.41 3.56
C ASP A 22 3.49 -13.05 2.82
N HIS A 23 4.07 -14.02 2.12
CA HIS A 23 5.29 -13.89 1.33
C HIS A 23 5.18 -12.96 0.12
N LEU A 24 3.97 -12.49 -0.22
CA LEU A 24 3.76 -11.51 -1.28
C LEU A 24 4.20 -10.10 -0.88
N THR A 25 4.37 -9.84 0.43
CA THR A 25 4.83 -8.54 0.92
C THR A 25 5.96 -8.69 1.94
N ALA A 26 6.76 -7.64 2.12
CA ALA A 26 7.90 -7.67 3.02
C ALA A 26 7.52 -7.82 4.51
N ASN A 27 6.27 -7.50 4.87
CA ASN A 27 5.77 -7.53 6.24
C ASN A 27 4.54 -8.43 6.44
N GLY A 28 4.08 -9.15 5.40
CA GLY A 28 2.86 -9.96 5.47
C GLY A 28 1.55 -9.16 5.55
N LEU A 29 1.60 -7.83 5.34
CA LEU A 29 0.42 -6.96 5.34
C LEU A 29 0.13 -6.42 3.92
N VAL A 30 -1.12 -6.03 3.68
CA VAL A 30 -1.56 -5.29 2.48
C VAL A 30 -2.27 -4.01 2.90
N ALA A 31 -1.75 -2.86 2.46
CA ALA A 31 -2.39 -1.58 2.73
C ALA A 31 -3.53 -1.34 1.73
N LYS A 32 -4.66 -0.85 2.25
CA LYS A 32 -5.84 -0.48 1.46
C LYS A 32 -5.96 1.02 1.46
N GLU A 33 -6.05 1.60 0.27
CA GLU A 33 -6.26 3.03 0.10
C GLU A 33 -7.46 3.30 -0.80
N ASP A 34 -8.06 4.47 -0.63
CA ASP A 34 -9.05 4.96 -1.59
C ASP A 34 -8.34 5.21 -2.93
N ASP A 35 -8.94 4.79 -4.04
CA ASP A 35 -8.39 5.13 -5.35
C ASP A 35 -8.38 6.66 -5.53
N PRO A 36 -7.42 7.25 -6.26
CA PRO A 36 -7.36 8.69 -6.50
C PRO A 36 -8.62 9.32 -7.12
N THR A 37 -9.52 8.50 -7.67
CA THR A 37 -10.84 8.92 -8.20
C THR A 37 -11.95 9.00 -7.14
N GLY A 38 -11.67 8.65 -5.87
CA GLY A 38 -12.64 8.63 -4.78
C GLY A 38 -13.54 7.39 -4.76
N GLU A 39 -13.19 6.38 -5.57
CA GLU A 39 -13.83 5.07 -5.59
C GLU A 39 -13.04 4.06 -4.75
N PRO A 40 -13.68 3.01 -4.19
CA PRO A 40 -12.99 2.11 -3.28
C PRO A 40 -11.90 1.23 -3.94
N GLU A 41 -10.83 1.07 -3.15
CA GLU A 41 -9.74 0.09 -3.13
C GLU A 41 -8.68 0.17 -4.25
N ALA A 42 -7.60 0.88 -3.93
CA ALA A 42 -6.24 0.52 -4.34
C ALA A 42 -5.57 -0.32 -3.23
N PHE A 43 -4.79 -1.34 -3.60
CA PHE A 43 -4.02 -2.15 -2.66
C PHE A 43 -2.52 -1.96 -2.87
N PHE A 44 -1.78 -1.73 -1.80
CA PHE A 44 -0.33 -1.63 -1.82
C PHE A 44 0.34 -2.86 -1.20
N PHE A 45 1.20 -3.48 -2.00
CA PHE A 45 2.01 -4.65 -1.69
C PHE A 45 3.46 -4.25 -1.56
N VAL A 46 3.87 -3.87 -0.34
CA VAL A 46 5.23 -3.45 -0.04
C VAL A 46 6.25 -4.56 -0.31
N GLN A 47 7.32 -4.25 -1.02
CA GLN A 47 8.42 -5.18 -1.32
C GLN A 47 9.70 -4.83 -0.55
N TRP A 48 9.85 -3.59 -0.12
CA TRP A 48 10.97 -3.15 0.71
C TRP A 48 10.58 -1.91 1.54
N PHE A 49 11.31 -1.71 2.64
CA PHE A 49 11.20 -0.56 3.53
C PHE A 49 12.54 0.18 3.62
N GLY A 50 12.50 1.51 3.54
CA GLY A 50 13.62 2.39 3.84
C GLY A 50 13.68 2.70 5.34
N ILE A 51 14.82 3.24 5.77
CA ILE A 51 15.00 3.77 7.13
C ILE A 51 15.10 5.29 7.02
N PRO A 52 14.35 6.09 7.80
CA PRO A 52 13.49 5.68 8.91
C PRO A 52 12.09 5.21 8.51
N ASP A 53 11.51 5.79 7.46
CA ASP A 53 10.19 5.48 6.89
C ASP A 53 10.29 5.80 5.39
N ASP A 54 9.96 4.83 4.54
CA ASP A 54 9.83 4.91 3.07
C ASP A 54 9.49 3.48 2.59
N ALA A 55 8.78 3.32 1.49
CA ALA A 55 8.57 2.01 0.90
C ALA A 55 8.48 2.04 -0.62
N GLY A 56 8.69 0.87 -1.21
CA GLY A 56 8.39 0.64 -2.62
C GLY A 56 7.83 -0.75 -2.83
N GLY A 57 7.15 -0.94 -3.94
CA GLY A 57 6.48 -2.18 -4.26
C GLY A 57 5.45 -2.06 -5.36
N TYR A 58 4.42 -2.88 -5.24
CA TYR A 58 3.38 -3.00 -6.25
C TYR A 58 2.06 -2.44 -5.76
N TRP A 59 1.34 -1.79 -6.66
CA TRP A 59 -0.03 -1.36 -6.45
C TRP A 59 -0.96 -2.17 -7.34
N TRP A 60 -2.06 -2.65 -6.78
CA TRP A 60 -3.24 -2.98 -7.57
C TRP A 60 -4.20 -1.79 -7.50
N SER A 61 -4.31 -1.05 -8.59
CA SER A 61 -5.24 0.08 -8.76
C SER A 61 -5.79 -0.01 -10.19
N PRO A 62 -6.91 -0.72 -10.39
CA PRO A 62 -7.43 -1.03 -11.72
C PRO A 62 -8.14 0.15 -12.41
N ARG A 63 -8.44 1.23 -11.67
CA ARG A 63 -9.22 2.36 -12.17
C ARG A 63 -8.35 3.58 -12.48
N ALA A 64 -7.34 3.84 -11.67
CA ALA A 64 -6.47 5.00 -11.84
C ALA A 64 -5.01 4.68 -11.58
N SER A 65 -4.15 5.65 -11.87
CA SER A 65 -2.75 5.58 -11.49
C SER A 65 -2.63 5.88 -9.98
N PRO A 66 -1.84 5.12 -9.19
CA PRO A 66 -1.63 5.39 -7.76
C PRO A 66 -0.70 6.60 -7.52
N SER A 67 -0.57 7.50 -8.50
CA SER A 67 0.30 8.66 -8.39
C SER A 67 -0.16 9.56 -7.24
N GLY A 68 0.75 9.84 -6.31
CA GLY A 68 0.53 10.68 -5.13
C GLY A 68 0.10 9.93 -3.87
N GLN A 69 -0.22 8.63 -3.97
CA GLN A 69 -0.55 7.78 -2.81
C GLN A 69 0.65 7.60 -1.88
N ASP A 70 0.39 7.41 -0.58
CA ASP A 70 1.44 7.18 0.42
C ASP A 70 1.99 5.75 0.33
N MET A 71 3.30 5.61 0.37
CA MET A 71 4.02 4.33 0.47
C MET A 71 4.84 4.38 1.76
N PHE A 72 4.14 4.52 2.87
CA PHE A 72 4.71 4.52 4.22
C PHE A 72 5.79 5.58 4.45
N GLY A 73 5.48 6.83 4.10
CA GLY A 73 6.39 7.98 4.24
C GLY A 73 6.88 8.54 2.90
N MET A 74 6.76 7.77 1.81
CA MET A 74 7.09 8.19 0.45
C MET A 74 5.85 8.28 -0.44
N ALA A 75 5.60 9.43 -1.07
CA ALA A 75 4.57 9.49 -2.11
C ALA A 75 4.98 8.74 -3.39
N CYS A 76 4.04 8.03 -4.02
CA CYS A 76 4.27 7.41 -5.33
C CYS A 76 4.28 8.46 -6.45
N LEU A 77 5.44 8.96 -6.87
CA LEU A 77 5.52 10.08 -7.84
C LEU A 77 5.66 9.67 -9.31
N LYS A 78 6.15 8.46 -9.59
CA LYS A 78 6.42 7.97 -10.95
C LYS A 78 5.97 6.52 -11.10
N PRO A 79 4.65 6.24 -10.97
CA PRO A 79 4.15 4.88 -11.13
C PRO A 79 4.42 4.35 -12.55
N VAL A 80 4.90 3.12 -12.62
CA VAL A 80 5.13 2.38 -13.87
C VAL A 80 3.95 1.43 -14.07
N ASP A 81 3.21 1.61 -15.17
CA ASP A 81 2.11 0.71 -15.54
C ASP A 81 2.66 -0.67 -15.96
N LEU A 82 2.18 -1.72 -15.31
CA LEU A 82 2.53 -3.12 -15.60
C LEU A 82 1.42 -3.85 -16.37
N GLY A 83 0.27 -3.19 -16.59
CA GLY A 83 -0.92 -3.74 -17.20
C GLY A 83 -1.85 -4.46 -16.22
N GLY A 84 -3.11 -4.61 -16.61
CA GLY A 84 -4.12 -5.34 -15.82
C GLY A 84 -4.46 -4.69 -14.48
N GLY A 85 -4.24 -3.38 -14.34
CA GLY A 85 -4.44 -2.62 -13.10
C GLY A 85 -3.28 -2.70 -12.11
N TRP A 86 -2.15 -3.28 -12.52
CA TRP A 86 -0.95 -3.35 -11.70
C TRP A 86 0.01 -2.21 -12.02
N TRP A 87 0.62 -1.67 -10.97
CA TRP A 87 1.62 -0.62 -11.07
C TRP A 87 2.81 -0.95 -10.18
N MET A 88 3.99 -0.50 -10.57
CA MET A 88 5.19 -0.47 -9.73
C MET A 88 5.45 0.97 -9.27
N CYS A 89 5.95 1.14 -8.05
CA CYS A 89 6.44 2.43 -7.60
C CYS A 89 7.54 2.31 -6.54
N GLY A 90 8.46 3.27 -6.51
CA GLY A 90 9.55 3.31 -5.52
C GLY A 90 10.54 2.15 -5.63
N MET A 91 10.83 1.63 -6.82
CA MET A 91 11.80 0.54 -7.04
C MET A 91 12.84 0.91 -8.08
#